data_AF-A0A644UP55-F1
#
_entry.id   AF-A0A644UP55-F1
#
_cell.length_a   1.000
_cell.length_b   1.000
_cell.length_c   1.000
_cell.angle_alpha   90.00
_cell.angle_beta   90.00
_cell.angle_gamma   90.00
#
_symmetry.space_group_name_H-M   'P 1'
#
loop_
_entity.id
_entity.type
_entity.pdbx_description
1 polymer ?
#
loop_
_entity_poly.entity_id
_entity_poly.type
_entity_poly.pdbx_seq_one_letter_code
_entity_poly.pdbx_strand_id
1 'polypeptide(L)'
;MENLSQEIELLSDRFKGVSDDTKDIKQLNSVGLQSVNLLQEKSLETNAALAQIYQTIESLTNSTKNIEQLLESVEGIAEQTNLLALNAAIEAARAGESGRGFAVVAEEIRKLAEQSRVSTVEIGSLVHTIQNQSTLTIVSMQRVQAVSQEQNEAALHTNDAFQNITEATESISSKIAMIQQGMTSIQNHRHEVLKVIENISAVTKEAAASSEEIAAAAGGQVSILEEMNEVTRKLDEITQELDVKLKKYKL
;
A
#
# COMPACT_ATOMS: atom_id res chain seq x y z
N MET A 1 -25.23 16.50 -31.62
CA MET A 1 -23.77 16.42 -31.90
C MET A 1 -22.97 17.36 -31.00
N GLU A 2 -23.42 18.58 -30.74
CA GLU A 2 -22.81 19.49 -29.73
C GLU A 2 -22.78 18.85 -28.33
N ASN A 3 -23.85 18.14 -27.96
CA ASN A 3 -23.93 17.35 -26.73
C ASN A 3 -22.87 16.23 -26.66
N LEU A 4 -22.57 15.55 -27.79
CA LEU A 4 -21.54 14.50 -27.83
C LEU A 4 -20.13 15.08 -27.65
N SER A 5 -19.86 16.29 -28.16
CA SER A 5 -18.59 16.98 -27.92
C SER A 5 -18.40 17.32 -26.44
N GLN A 6 -19.44 17.86 -25.81
CA GLN A 6 -19.42 18.15 -24.38
C GLN A 6 -19.25 16.89 -23.53
N GLU A 7 -19.90 15.78 -23.90
CA GLU A 7 -19.73 14.50 -23.21
C GLU A 7 -18.30 13.96 -23.32
N ILE A 8 -17.67 14.04 -24.51
CA ILE A 8 -16.27 13.60 -24.70
C ILE A 8 -15.31 14.47 -23.86
N GLU A 9 -15.51 15.78 -23.85
CA GLU A 9 -14.67 16.71 -23.09
C GLU A 9 -14.81 16.48 -21.57
N LEU A 10 -16.05 16.34 -21.08
CA LEU A 10 -16.32 16.00 -19.69
C LEU A 10 -15.71 14.65 -19.29
N LEU A 11 -15.77 13.65 -20.18
CA LEU A 11 -15.18 12.35 -19.93
C LEU A 11 -13.64 12.46 -19.87
N SER A 12 -13.03 13.21 -20.79
CA SER A 12 -11.58 13.47 -20.81
C SER A 12 -11.11 14.12 -19.51
N ASP A 13 -11.83 15.13 -19.01
CA ASP A 13 -11.54 15.78 -17.74
C ASP A 13 -11.66 14.81 -16.55
N ARG A 14 -12.68 13.95 -16.53
CA ARG A 14 -12.81 12.91 -15.50
C ARG A 14 -11.61 11.96 -15.49
N PHE A 15 -11.16 11.50 -16.66
CA PHE A 15 -9.99 10.60 -16.73
C PHE A 15 -8.69 11.30 -16.37
N LYS A 16 -8.57 12.61 -16.63
CA LYS A 16 -7.45 13.40 -16.14
C LYS A 16 -7.43 13.42 -14.62
N GLY A 17 -8.58 13.65 -13.97
CA GLY A 17 -8.71 13.56 -12.51
C GLY A 17 -8.28 12.19 -11.96
N VAL A 18 -8.80 11.11 -12.53
CA VAL A 18 -8.40 9.74 -12.13
C VAL A 18 -6.90 9.50 -12.36
N SER A 19 -6.32 10.04 -13.43
CA SER A 19 -4.88 9.93 -13.70
C SER A 19 -4.04 10.65 -12.65
N ASP A 20 -4.49 11.80 -12.17
CA ASP A 20 -3.79 12.56 -11.14
C ASP A 20 -3.94 11.87 -9.77
N ASP A 21 -5.14 11.41 -9.42
CA ASP A 21 -5.37 10.57 -8.23
C ASP A 21 -4.47 9.31 -8.23
N THR A 22 -4.30 8.68 -9.40
CA THR A 22 -3.43 7.49 -9.54
C THR A 22 -1.96 7.82 -9.30
N LYS A 23 -1.49 9.01 -9.73
CA LYS A 23 -0.13 9.47 -9.43
C LYS A 23 0.05 9.74 -7.95
N ASP A 24 -0.93 10.37 -7.31
CA ASP A 24 -0.89 10.64 -5.87
C ASP A 24 -0.85 9.33 -5.06
N ILE A 25 -1.67 8.34 -5.43
CA ILE A 25 -1.61 7.00 -4.84
C ILE A 25 -0.22 6.39 -5.04
N LYS A 26 0.36 6.47 -6.25
CA LYS A 26 1.71 5.94 -6.51
C LYS A 26 2.78 6.60 -5.63
N GLN A 27 2.69 7.92 -5.41
CA GLN A 27 3.60 8.64 -4.53
C GLN A 27 3.42 8.22 -3.07
N LEU A 28 2.19 8.18 -2.56
CA LEU A 28 1.89 7.72 -1.20
C LEU A 28 2.35 6.28 -0.98
N ASN A 29 2.15 5.42 -1.96
CA ASN A 29 2.59 4.02 -1.94
C ASN A 29 4.12 3.91 -1.85
N SER A 30 4.85 4.74 -2.60
CA SER A 30 6.32 4.81 -2.53
C SER A 30 6.81 5.23 -1.14
N VAL A 31 6.16 6.20 -0.50
CA VAL A 31 6.48 6.60 0.88
C VAL A 31 6.17 5.47 1.87
N GLY A 32 5.07 4.74 1.66
CA GLY A 32 4.72 3.55 2.41
C GLY A 32 5.81 2.46 2.34
N LEU A 33 6.26 2.12 1.12
CA LEU A 33 7.36 1.17 0.90
C LEU A 33 8.67 1.59 1.57
N GLN A 34 9.03 2.89 1.48
CA GLN A 34 10.21 3.40 2.17
C GLN A 34 10.10 3.25 3.69
N SER A 35 8.91 3.51 4.25
CA SER A 35 8.65 3.37 5.68
C SER A 35 8.75 1.91 6.15
N VAL A 36 8.26 0.96 5.34
CA VAL A 36 8.37 -0.48 5.63
C VAL A 36 9.83 -0.94 5.56
N ASN A 37 10.60 -0.49 4.56
CA ASN A 37 12.02 -0.83 4.46
C ASN A 37 12.81 -0.30 5.65
N LEU A 38 12.54 0.94 6.07
CA LEU A 38 13.15 1.51 7.28
C LEU A 38 12.77 0.71 8.55
N LEU A 39 11.52 0.25 8.64
CA LEU A 39 11.06 -0.59 9.75
C LEU A 39 11.84 -1.92 9.81
N GLN A 40 12.07 -2.56 8.65
CA GLN A 40 12.87 -3.78 8.56
C GLN A 40 14.33 -3.55 8.99
N GLU A 41 14.95 -2.46 8.52
CA GLU A 41 16.30 -2.07 8.94
C GLU A 41 16.39 -1.89 10.46
N LYS A 42 15.44 -1.15 11.04
CA LYS A 42 15.39 -0.92 12.50
C LYS A 42 15.09 -2.19 13.30
N SER A 43 14.34 -3.13 12.72
CA SER A 43 14.13 -4.45 13.32
C SER A 43 15.44 -5.26 13.38
N LEU A 44 16.26 -5.23 12.32
CA LEU A 44 17.58 -5.86 12.32
C LEU A 44 18.52 -5.24 13.36
N GLU A 45 18.54 -3.91 13.47
CA GLU A 45 19.32 -3.20 14.49
C GLU A 45 18.87 -3.57 15.91
N THR A 46 17.56 -3.70 16.14
CA THR A 46 16.99 -4.15 17.42
C THR A 46 17.43 -5.58 17.75
N ASN A 47 17.42 -6.49 16.78
CA ASN A 47 17.87 -7.87 16.98
C ASN A 47 19.37 -7.94 17.31
N ALA A 48 20.20 -7.11 16.67
CA ALA A 48 21.61 -7.01 16.99
C ALA A 48 21.84 -6.49 18.42
N ALA A 49 21.09 -5.46 18.84
CA ALA A 49 21.16 -4.94 20.20
C ALA A 49 20.72 -5.98 21.24
N LEU A 50 19.67 -6.76 20.97
CA LEU A 50 19.25 -7.87 21.84
C LEU A 50 20.35 -8.93 21.98
N ALA A 51 21.04 -9.29 20.89
CA ALA A 51 22.15 -10.24 20.95
C ALA A 51 23.29 -9.73 21.85
N GLN A 52 23.62 -8.43 21.80
CA GLN A 52 24.64 -7.82 22.67
C GLN A 52 24.23 -7.81 24.15
N ILE A 53 22.97 -7.48 24.44
CA ILE A 53 22.45 -7.53 25.81
C ILE A 53 22.53 -8.98 26.33
N TYR A 54 22.25 -9.98 25.49
CA TYR A 54 22.25 -11.39 25.88
C TYR A 54 23.65 -11.81 26.33
N GLN A 55 24.66 -11.48 25.52
CA GLN A 55 26.08 -11.73 25.86
C GLN A 55 26.48 -11.04 27.16
N THR A 56 26.00 -9.81 27.40
CA THR A 56 26.29 -9.05 28.62
C THR A 56 25.68 -9.73 29.85
N ILE A 57 24.43 -10.19 29.76
CA ILE A 57 23.75 -10.89 30.86
C ILE A 57 24.36 -12.28 31.10
N GLU A 58 24.79 -12.98 30.05
CA GLU A 58 25.52 -14.24 30.19
C GLU A 58 26.85 -14.03 30.94
N SER A 59 27.61 -12.99 30.57
CA SER A 59 28.84 -12.62 31.28
C SER A 59 28.58 -12.24 32.74
N LEU A 60 27.48 -11.53 33.03
CA LEU A 60 27.06 -11.19 34.39
C LEU A 60 26.75 -12.46 35.20
N THR A 61 26.03 -13.41 34.59
CA THR A 61 25.67 -14.70 35.21
C THR A 61 26.91 -15.54 35.53
N ASN A 62 27.90 -15.56 34.64
CA ASN A 62 29.18 -16.22 34.92
C ASN A 62 29.97 -15.51 36.04
N SER A 63 29.96 -14.17 36.05
CA SER A 63 30.65 -13.39 37.08
C SER A 63 30.04 -13.59 38.47
N THR A 64 28.71 -13.63 38.58
CA THR A 64 28.01 -13.89 39.85
C THR A 64 28.27 -15.30 40.36
N LYS A 65 28.34 -16.30 39.47
CA LYS A 65 28.74 -17.67 39.84
C LYS A 65 30.17 -17.74 40.38
N ASN A 66 31.11 -16.99 39.81
CA ASN A 66 32.47 -16.90 40.35
C ASN A 66 32.51 -16.24 41.72
N ILE A 67 31.69 -15.20 41.94
CA ILE A 67 31.55 -14.56 43.26
C ILE A 67 30.98 -15.55 44.28
N GLU A 68 29.97 -16.34 43.92
CA GLU A 68 29.38 -17.37 44.78
C GLU A 68 30.43 -18.38 45.28
N GLN A 69 31.31 -18.86 44.38
CA GLN A 69 32.44 -19.73 44.75
C GLN A 69 33.44 -19.07 45.70
N LEU A 70 33.71 -17.77 45.50
CA LEU A 70 34.58 -17.01 46.40
C LEU A 70 33.95 -16.83 47.78
N LEU A 71 32.64 -16.58 47.85
CA LEU A 71 31.91 -16.47 49.11
C LEU A 71 31.95 -17.79 49.89
N GLU A 72 31.74 -18.92 49.22
CA GLU A 72 31.87 -20.25 49.84
C GLU A 72 33.27 -20.47 50.45
N SER A 73 34.32 -20.04 49.73
CA SER A 73 35.69 -20.09 50.26
C SER A 73 35.91 -19.16 51.46
N VAL A 74 35.34 -17.95 51.46
CA VAL A 74 35.47 -16.99 52.56
C VAL A 74 34.69 -17.46 53.79
N GLU A 75 33.51 -18.05 53.61
CA GLU A 75 32.74 -18.68 54.67
C GLU A 75 33.54 -19.80 55.34
N GLY A 76 34.17 -20.67 54.54
CA GLY A 76 35.06 -21.72 55.06
C GLY A 76 36.26 -21.17 55.86
N ILE A 77 36.87 -20.08 55.39
CA ILE A 77 37.97 -19.40 56.13
C ILE A 77 37.45 -18.79 57.44
N ALA A 78 36.28 -18.15 57.43
CA ALA A 78 35.66 -17.58 58.62
C ALA A 78 35.35 -18.67 59.66
N GLU A 79 34.80 -19.81 59.23
CA GLU A 79 34.51 -20.95 60.11
C GLU A 79 35.79 -21.56 60.71
N GLN A 80 36.84 -21.75 59.90
CA GLN A 80 38.15 -22.20 60.40
C GLN A 80 38.77 -21.20 61.38
N THR A 81 38.67 -19.90 61.10
CA THR A 81 39.19 -18.84 61.97
C THR A 81 38.44 -18.80 63.29
N ASN A 82 37.11 -18.98 63.26
CA ASN A 82 36.27 -19.09 64.44
C ASN A 82 36.65 -20.30 65.31
N LEU A 83 36.91 -21.46 64.69
CA LEU A 83 37.40 -22.67 65.37
C LEU A 83 38.80 -22.48 65.99
N LEU A 84 39.72 -21.85 65.26
CA LEU A 84 41.06 -21.51 65.75
C LEU A 84 41.01 -20.54 66.94
N ALA A 85 40.18 -19.50 66.84
CA ALA A 85 39.98 -18.53 67.91
C ALA A 85 39.34 -19.17 69.15
N LEU A 86 38.39 -20.08 68.97
CA LEU A 86 37.80 -20.84 70.07
C LEU A 86 38.84 -21.71 70.79
N ASN A 87 39.66 -22.44 70.04
CA ASN A 87 40.75 -23.24 70.61
C ASN A 87 41.78 -22.37 71.36
N ALA A 88 42.13 -21.20 70.82
CA ALA A 88 43.01 -20.25 71.47
C ALA A 88 42.40 -19.67 72.77
N ALA A 89 41.10 -19.37 72.78
CA ALA A 89 40.39 -18.90 73.97
C ALA A 89 40.37 -19.97 75.07
N ILE A 90 40.17 -21.25 74.70
CA ILE A 90 40.22 -22.39 75.63
C ILE A 90 41.62 -22.53 76.24
N GLU A 91 42.68 -22.49 75.43
CA GLU A 91 44.04 -22.65 75.93
C GLU A 91 44.50 -21.43 76.77
N ALA A 92 44.06 -20.22 76.41
CA ALA A 92 44.27 -19.02 77.20
C ALA A 92 43.58 -19.07 78.57
N ALA A 93 42.35 -19.60 78.64
CA ALA A 93 41.67 -19.85 79.91
C ALA A 93 42.41 -20.89 80.76
N ARG A 94 43.01 -21.90 80.12
CA ARG A 94 43.78 -22.96 80.77
C ARG A 94 45.09 -22.45 81.40
N ALA A 95 45.71 -21.43 80.80
CA ALA A 95 46.91 -20.76 81.33
C ALA A 95 46.61 -19.81 82.51
N GLY A 96 45.35 -19.64 82.91
CA GLY A 96 44.96 -18.83 84.08
C GLY A 96 45.30 -17.35 83.93
N GLU A 97 45.86 -16.74 84.98
CA GLU A 97 46.23 -15.30 85.00
C GLU A 97 47.22 -14.92 83.88
N SER A 98 48.15 -15.82 83.50
CA SER A 98 49.13 -15.57 82.45
C SER A 98 48.54 -15.56 81.03
N GLY A 99 47.37 -16.17 80.82
CA GLY A 99 46.68 -16.23 79.52
C GLY A 99 45.65 -15.12 79.29
N ARG A 100 45.41 -14.26 80.29
CA ARG A 100 44.30 -13.31 80.31
C ARG A 100 44.31 -12.32 79.13
N GLY A 101 45.49 -11.85 78.71
CA GLY A 101 45.64 -11.00 77.52
C GLY A 101 45.36 -11.74 76.21
N PHE A 102 45.80 -13.00 76.09
CA PHE A 102 45.54 -13.84 74.92
C PHE A 102 44.05 -14.20 74.81
N ALA A 103 43.35 -14.40 75.93
CA ALA A 103 41.92 -14.69 75.94
C ALA A 103 41.09 -13.54 75.33
N VAL A 104 41.47 -12.28 75.61
CA VAL A 104 40.80 -11.10 75.03
C VAL A 104 41.02 -11.05 73.52
N VAL A 105 42.24 -11.29 73.05
CA VAL A 105 42.56 -11.31 71.61
C VAL A 105 41.81 -12.44 70.91
N ALA A 106 41.77 -13.64 71.50
CA ALA A 106 41.06 -14.78 70.93
C ALA A 106 39.55 -14.51 70.79
N GLU A 107 38.92 -13.90 71.79
CA GLU A 107 37.49 -13.53 71.71
C GLU A 107 37.23 -12.46 70.64
N GLU A 108 38.14 -11.51 70.46
CA GLU A 108 38.00 -10.48 69.42
C GLU A 108 38.15 -11.08 68.01
N ILE A 109 39.10 -12.01 67.80
CA ILE A 109 39.22 -12.77 66.54
C ILE A 109 37.95 -13.58 66.29
N ARG A 110 37.39 -14.22 67.33
CA ARG A 110 36.15 -15.00 67.23
C ARG A 110 34.98 -14.13 66.75
N LYS A 111 34.83 -12.94 67.32
CA LYS A 111 33.80 -11.97 66.89
C LYS A 111 34.00 -11.52 65.44
N LEU A 112 35.23 -11.22 65.03
CA LEU A 112 35.54 -10.83 63.65
C LEU A 112 35.23 -11.97 62.66
N ALA A 113 35.52 -13.21 63.04
CA ALA A 113 35.20 -14.39 62.22
C ALA A 113 33.68 -14.56 62.06
N GLU A 114 32.89 -14.44 63.13
CA GLU A 114 31.43 -14.50 63.04
C GLU A 114 30.86 -13.32 62.23
N GLN A 115 31.39 -12.12 62.41
CA GLN A 115 30.98 -10.96 61.61
C GLN A 115 31.29 -11.16 60.12
N SER A 116 32.45 -11.74 59.79
CA SER A 116 32.81 -12.11 58.41
C SER A 116 31.83 -13.13 57.82
N ARG A 117 31.40 -14.13 58.62
CA ARG A 117 30.41 -15.12 58.21
C ARG A 117 29.06 -14.47 57.90
N VAL A 118 28.56 -13.61 58.79
CA VAL A 118 27.30 -12.87 58.60
C VAL A 118 27.36 -12.02 57.32
N SER A 119 28.43 -11.25 57.11
CA SER A 119 28.60 -10.45 55.89
C SER A 119 28.67 -11.32 54.63
N THR A 120 29.28 -12.49 54.70
CA THR A 120 29.36 -13.43 53.55
C THR A 120 27.97 -13.94 53.16
N VAL A 121 27.12 -14.27 54.14
CA VAL A 121 25.73 -14.67 53.93
C VAL A 121 24.90 -13.54 53.31
N GLU A 122 25.06 -12.31 53.80
CA GLU A 122 24.37 -11.13 53.24
C GLU A 122 24.77 -10.88 51.78
N ILE A 123 26.07 -10.97 51.45
CA ILE A 123 26.55 -10.84 50.07
C ILE A 123 26.01 -11.98 49.20
N GLY A 124 25.95 -13.22 49.72
CA GLY A 124 25.39 -14.36 49.00
C GLY A 124 23.92 -14.16 48.61
N SER A 125 23.12 -13.59 49.52
CA SER A 125 21.72 -13.21 49.24
C SER A 125 21.61 -12.18 48.09
N LEU A 126 22.50 -11.19 48.06
CA LEU A 126 22.55 -10.20 46.97
C LEU A 126 22.95 -10.86 45.65
N VAL A 127 23.93 -11.77 45.66
CA VAL A 127 24.36 -12.52 44.47
C VAL A 127 23.21 -13.35 43.89
N HIS A 128 22.46 -14.08 44.73
CA HIS A 128 21.26 -14.81 44.28
C HIS A 128 20.19 -13.89 43.71
N THR A 129 20.00 -12.71 44.29
CA THR A 129 19.06 -11.71 43.76
C THR A 129 19.46 -11.27 42.35
N ILE A 130 20.76 -11.00 42.12
CA ILE A 130 21.29 -10.63 40.79
C ILE A 130 21.14 -11.78 39.79
N GLN A 131 21.40 -13.04 40.20
CA GLN A 131 21.20 -14.22 39.34
C GLN A 131 19.74 -14.39 38.92
N ASN A 132 18.80 -14.22 39.86
CA ASN A 132 17.36 -14.27 39.57
C ASN A 132 16.95 -13.16 38.59
N GLN A 133 17.39 -11.92 38.81
CA GLN A 133 17.13 -10.81 37.89
C GLN A 133 17.74 -11.03 36.50
N SER A 134 18.94 -11.61 36.43
CA SER A 134 19.58 -11.99 35.17
C SER A 134 18.75 -13.02 34.41
N THR A 135 18.24 -14.03 35.10
CA THR A 135 17.36 -15.07 34.52
C THR A 135 16.06 -14.48 33.98
N LEU A 136 15.40 -13.61 34.76
CA LEU A 136 14.17 -12.92 34.33
C LEU A 136 14.43 -12.02 33.11
N THR A 137 15.61 -11.41 33.05
CA THR A 137 16.03 -10.59 31.90
C THR A 137 16.16 -11.44 30.65
N ILE A 138 16.82 -12.61 30.74
CA ILE A 138 16.93 -13.55 29.61
C ILE A 138 15.55 -13.96 29.07
N VAL A 139 14.62 -14.35 29.95
CA VAL A 139 13.26 -14.74 29.54
C VAL A 139 12.54 -13.57 28.85
N SER A 140 12.69 -12.36 29.39
CA SER A 140 12.10 -11.16 28.79
C SER A 140 12.67 -10.89 27.40
N MET A 141 13.98 -11.08 27.21
CA MET A 141 14.64 -10.91 25.92
C MET A 141 14.20 -11.94 24.89
N GLN A 142 14.04 -13.22 25.27
CA GLN A 142 13.49 -14.25 24.39
C GLN A 142 12.08 -13.88 23.90
N ARG A 143 11.25 -13.31 24.79
CA ARG A 143 9.93 -12.80 24.40
C ARG A 143 10.04 -11.64 23.41
N VAL A 144 10.94 -10.69 23.64
CA VAL A 144 11.15 -9.57 22.70
C VAL A 144 11.64 -10.07 21.34
N GLN A 145 12.51 -11.07 21.31
CA GLN A 145 12.98 -11.69 20.08
C GLN A 145 11.83 -12.33 19.29
N ALA A 146 10.95 -13.08 19.95
CA ALA A 146 9.77 -13.66 19.31
C ALA A 146 8.84 -12.58 18.71
N VAL A 147 8.55 -11.53 19.48
CA VAL A 147 7.74 -10.40 19.01
C VAL A 147 8.39 -9.66 17.84
N SER A 148 9.73 -9.48 17.87
CA SER A 148 10.47 -8.87 16.77
C SER A 148 10.39 -9.70 15.48
N GLN A 149 10.38 -11.03 15.60
CA GLN A 149 10.23 -11.92 14.46
C GLN A 149 8.83 -11.83 13.85
N GLU A 150 7.77 -11.86 14.67
CA GLU A 150 6.39 -11.62 14.22
C GLU A 150 6.23 -10.24 13.56
N GLN A 151 6.86 -9.20 14.12
CA GLN A 151 6.87 -7.86 13.53
C GLN A 151 7.53 -7.84 12.15
N ASN A 152 8.61 -8.59 11.96
CA ASN A 152 9.30 -8.68 10.68
C ASN A 152 8.44 -9.38 9.61
N GLU A 153 7.73 -10.45 9.99
CA GLU A 153 6.77 -11.12 9.11
C GLU A 153 5.61 -10.20 8.71
N ALA A 154 5.05 -9.46 9.67
CA ALA A 154 4.02 -8.46 9.39
C ALA A 154 4.51 -7.34 8.46
N ALA A 155 5.76 -6.90 8.62
CA ALA A 155 6.38 -5.92 7.73
C ALA A 155 6.55 -6.46 6.30
N LEU A 156 6.93 -7.72 6.14
CA LEU A 156 7.01 -8.38 4.82
C LEU A 156 5.65 -8.44 4.13
N HIS A 157 4.60 -8.87 4.83
CA HIS A 157 3.25 -8.87 4.27
C HIS A 157 2.76 -7.46 3.89
N THR A 158 3.15 -6.45 4.66
CA THR A 158 2.84 -5.05 4.33
C THR A 158 3.59 -4.59 3.08
N ASN A 159 4.84 -5.02 2.90
CA ASN A 159 5.62 -4.77 1.69
C ASN A 159 4.91 -5.37 0.45
N ASP A 160 4.51 -6.63 0.53
CA ASP A 160 3.77 -7.32 -0.55
C ASP A 160 2.46 -6.60 -0.89
N ALA A 161 1.72 -6.11 0.12
CA ALA A 161 0.50 -5.36 -0.10
C ALA A 161 0.76 -4.04 -0.86
N PHE A 162 1.81 -3.30 -0.49
CA PHE A 162 2.21 -2.11 -1.24
C PHE A 162 2.73 -2.43 -2.64
N GLN A 163 3.40 -3.56 -2.84
CA GLN A 163 3.82 -4.02 -4.17
C GLN A 163 2.59 -4.27 -5.07
N ASN A 164 1.57 -4.96 -4.55
CA ASN A 164 0.30 -5.17 -5.25
C ASN A 164 -0.41 -3.85 -5.60
N ILE A 165 -0.35 -2.84 -4.72
CA ILE A 165 -0.89 -1.50 -5.00
C ILE A 165 -0.12 -0.85 -6.16
N THR A 166 1.21 -0.99 -6.23
CA THR A 166 2.00 -0.50 -7.36
C THR A 166 1.51 -1.13 -8.67
N GLU A 167 1.37 -2.45 -8.73
CA GLU A 167 0.88 -3.15 -9.93
C GLU A 167 -0.54 -2.72 -10.31
N ALA A 168 -1.43 -2.58 -9.33
CA ALA A 168 -2.80 -2.12 -9.56
C ALA A 168 -2.83 -0.69 -10.12
N THR A 169 -2.03 0.23 -9.59
CA THR A 169 -1.96 1.62 -10.08
C THR A 169 -1.35 1.72 -11.48
N GLU A 170 -0.39 0.87 -11.82
CA GLU A 170 0.15 0.78 -13.18
C GLU A 170 -0.88 0.24 -14.18
N SER A 171 -1.64 -0.79 -13.78
CA SER A 171 -2.77 -1.31 -14.56
C SER A 171 -3.84 -0.24 -14.79
N ILE A 172 -4.20 0.54 -13.77
CA ILE A 172 -5.13 1.67 -13.89
C ILE A 172 -4.58 2.72 -14.87
N SER A 173 -3.31 3.11 -14.72
CA SER A 173 -2.66 4.08 -15.61
C SER A 173 -2.71 3.64 -17.07
N SER A 174 -2.44 2.36 -17.35
CA SER A 174 -2.54 1.78 -18.69
C SER A 174 -3.96 1.84 -19.24
N LYS A 175 -4.98 1.50 -18.43
CA LYS A 175 -6.38 1.55 -18.85
C LYS A 175 -6.84 2.98 -19.14
N ILE A 176 -6.40 3.96 -18.36
CA ILE A 176 -6.68 5.38 -18.60
C ILE A 176 -6.11 5.81 -19.97
N ALA A 177 -4.85 5.45 -20.26
CA ALA A 177 -4.23 5.76 -21.55
C ALA A 177 -5.00 5.14 -22.73
N MET A 178 -5.45 3.88 -22.61
CA MET A 178 -6.27 3.22 -23.63
C MET A 178 -7.60 3.96 -23.85
N ILE A 179 -8.25 4.41 -22.78
CA ILE A 179 -9.53 5.12 -22.88
C ILE A 179 -9.34 6.50 -23.52
N GLN A 180 -8.28 7.23 -23.18
CA GLN A 180 -7.93 8.50 -23.83
C GLN A 180 -7.71 8.33 -25.34
N GLN A 181 -7.03 7.25 -25.76
CA GLN A 181 -6.90 6.90 -27.17
C GLN A 181 -8.26 6.62 -27.82
N GLY A 182 -9.13 5.87 -27.13
CA GLY A 182 -10.50 5.60 -27.57
C GLY A 182 -11.32 6.88 -27.77
N MET A 183 -11.22 7.85 -26.86
CA MET A 183 -11.91 9.14 -27.00
C MET A 183 -11.44 9.93 -28.21
N THR A 184 -10.13 9.95 -28.46
CA THR A 184 -9.58 10.61 -29.66
C THR A 184 -10.15 9.98 -30.93
N SER A 185 -10.27 8.65 -30.95
CA SER A 185 -10.91 7.93 -32.06
C SER A 185 -12.39 8.31 -32.22
N ILE A 186 -13.17 8.36 -31.13
CA ILE A 186 -14.58 8.77 -31.17
C ILE A 186 -14.72 10.21 -31.69
N GLN A 187 -13.85 11.11 -31.27
CA GLN A 187 -13.85 12.50 -31.73
C GLN A 187 -13.58 12.62 -33.23
N ASN A 188 -12.69 11.77 -33.78
CA ASN A 188 -12.44 11.71 -35.22
C ASN A 188 -13.65 11.17 -35.99
N HIS A 189 -14.23 10.04 -35.56
CA HIS A 189 -15.43 9.47 -36.19
C HIS A 189 -16.62 10.45 -36.16
N ARG A 190 -16.78 11.21 -35.06
CA ARG A 190 -17.79 12.27 -34.97
C ARG A 190 -17.61 13.31 -36.09
N HIS A 191 -16.38 13.74 -36.33
CA HIS A 191 -16.07 14.72 -37.37
C HIS A 191 -16.39 14.18 -38.77
N GLU A 192 -16.12 12.89 -39.03
CA GLU A 192 -16.48 12.25 -40.29
C GLU A 192 -18.01 12.17 -40.47
N VAL A 193 -18.76 11.78 -39.44
CA VAL A 193 -20.22 11.74 -39.48
C VAL A 193 -20.81 13.12 -39.77
N LEU A 194 -20.26 14.19 -39.18
CA LEU A 194 -20.69 15.56 -39.49
C LEU A 194 -20.55 15.90 -40.97
N LYS A 195 -19.41 15.55 -41.59
CA LYS A 195 -19.20 15.76 -43.03
C LYS A 195 -20.21 14.99 -43.88
N VAL A 196 -20.51 13.75 -43.50
CA VAL A 196 -21.50 12.93 -44.21
C VAL A 196 -22.90 13.56 -44.11
N ILE A 197 -23.29 14.06 -42.94
CA ILE A 197 -24.58 14.74 -42.74
C ILE A 197 -24.65 16.03 -43.57
N GLU A 198 -23.58 16.83 -43.61
CA GLU A 198 -23.51 18.03 -44.45
C GLU A 198 -23.70 17.71 -45.93
N ASN A 199 -23.03 16.65 -46.42
CA ASN A 199 -23.19 16.17 -47.79
C ASN A 199 -24.62 15.67 -48.08
N ILE A 200 -25.22 14.90 -47.17
CA ILE A 200 -26.61 14.44 -47.32
C ILE A 200 -27.57 15.63 -47.38
N SER A 201 -27.38 16.63 -46.52
CA SER A 201 -28.18 17.86 -46.53
C SER A 201 -28.05 18.60 -47.86
N ALA A 202 -26.84 18.69 -48.43
CA ALA A 202 -26.61 19.30 -49.74
C ALA A 202 -27.35 18.54 -50.86
N VAL A 203 -27.19 17.22 -50.93
CA VAL A 203 -27.87 16.37 -51.92
C VAL A 203 -29.39 16.43 -51.77
N THR A 204 -29.90 16.46 -50.54
CA THR A 204 -31.35 16.54 -50.28
C THR A 204 -31.93 17.87 -50.78
N LYS A 205 -31.20 18.98 -50.59
CA LYS A 205 -31.61 20.29 -51.13
C LYS A 205 -31.63 20.31 -52.65
N GLU A 206 -30.62 19.72 -53.29
CA GLU A 206 -30.56 19.60 -54.75
C GLU A 206 -31.71 18.72 -55.29
N ALA A 207 -31.99 17.59 -54.65
CA ALA A 207 -33.11 16.71 -55.01
C ALA A 207 -34.48 17.40 -54.85
N ALA A 208 -34.65 18.22 -53.81
CA ALA A 208 -35.86 19.02 -53.62
C ALA A 208 -36.04 20.04 -54.74
N ALA A 209 -34.98 20.80 -55.08
CA ALA A 209 -35.01 21.75 -56.19
C ALA A 209 -35.30 21.07 -57.54
N SER A 210 -34.66 19.93 -57.82
CA SER A 210 -34.94 19.15 -59.03
C SER A 210 -36.39 18.63 -59.07
N SER A 211 -36.95 18.24 -57.93
CA SER A 211 -38.36 17.83 -57.84
C SER A 211 -39.32 18.99 -58.13
N GLU A 212 -39.01 20.21 -57.67
CA GLU A 212 -39.77 21.42 -58.00
C GLU A 212 -39.71 21.73 -59.50
N GLU A 213 -38.54 21.63 -60.13
CA GLU A 213 -38.38 21.80 -61.58
C GLU A 213 -39.19 20.78 -62.38
N ILE A 214 -39.16 19.51 -61.97
CA ILE A 214 -39.95 18.43 -62.59
C ILE A 214 -41.44 18.71 -62.45
N ALA A 215 -41.91 19.15 -61.27
CA ALA A 215 -43.31 19.49 -61.05
C ALA A 215 -43.75 20.66 -61.94
N ALA A 216 -42.91 21.69 -62.09
CA ALA A 216 -43.17 22.81 -62.99
C ALA A 216 -43.22 22.37 -64.47
N ALA A 217 -42.28 21.52 -64.90
CA ALA A 217 -42.26 20.97 -66.25
C ALA A 217 -43.50 20.11 -66.55
N ALA A 218 -43.91 19.26 -65.60
CA ALA A 218 -45.13 18.47 -65.70
C ALA A 218 -46.38 19.36 -65.82
N GLY A 219 -46.46 20.43 -65.03
CA GLY A 219 -47.52 21.44 -65.14
C GLY A 219 -47.57 22.10 -66.53
N GLY A 220 -46.41 22.48 -67.08
CA GLY A 220 -46.32 23.01 -68.45
C GLY A 220 -46.75 21.99 -69.51
N GLN A 221 -46.41 20.72 -69.32
CA GLN A 221 -46.76 19.66 -70.26
C GLN A 221 -48.27 19.36 -70.28
N VAL A 222 -48.96 19.49 -69.15
CA VAL A 222 -50.43 19.45 -69.10
C VAL A 222 -51.02 20.55 -69.98
N SER A 223 -50.51 21.79 -69.88
CA SER A 223 -50.99 22.91 -70.71
C SER A 223 -50.79 22.65 -72.21
N ILE A 224 -49.64 22.10 -72.62
CA ILE A 224 -49.39 21.72 -74.02
C ILE A 224 -50.36 20.64 -74.49
N LEU A 225 -50.67 19.65 -73.65
CA LEU A 225 -51.64 18.59 -73.98
C LEU A 225 -53.07 19.15 -74.14
N GLU A 226 -53.46 20.14 -73.35
CA GLU A 226 -54.73 20.84 -73.51
C GLU A 226 -54.80 21.58 -74.85
N GLU A 227 -53.74 22.31 -75.23
CA GLU A 227 -53.65 22.96 -76.54
C GLU A 227 -53.71 21.94 -77.69
N MET A 228 -53.01 20.83 -77.56
CA MET A 228 -53.00 19.76 -78.57
C MET A 228 -54.38 19.11 -78.74
N ASN A 229 -55.12 18.92 -77.64
CA ASN A 229 -56.50 18.45 -77.69
C ASN A 229 -57.42 19.46 -78.42
N GLU A 230 -57.29 20.75 -78.14
CA GLU A 230 -58.04 21.79 -78.86
C GLU A 230 -57.70 21.83 -80.36
N VAL A 231 -56.42 21.74 -80.72
CA VAL A 231 -56.00 21.64 -82.12
C VAL A 231 -56.57 20.38 -82.79
N THR A 232 -56.57 19.25 -82.09
CA THR A 232 -57.13 17.99 -82.58
C THR A 232 -58.64 18.11 -82.79
N ARG A 233 -59.39 18.75 -81.88
CA ARG A 233 -60.83 19.00 -82.04
C ARG A 233 -61.10 19.90 -83.24
N LYS A 234 -60.35 20.99 -83.40
CA LYS A 234 -60.45 21.86 -84.58
C LYS A 234 -60.14 21.11 -85.87
N LEU A 235 -59.13 20.25 -85.86
CA LEU A 235 -58.79 19.43 -87.02
C LEU A 235 -59.96 18.49 -87.36
N ASP A 236 -60.54 17.81 -86.36
CA ASP A 236 -61.70 16.93 -86.54
C ASP A 236 -62.89 17.68 -87.14
N GLU A 237 -63.23 18.86 -86.59
CA GLU A 237 -64.25 19.77 -87.12
C GLU A 237 -64.01 20.10 -88.61
N ILE A 238 -62.77 20.47 -88.98
CA ILE A 238 -62.40 20.76 -90.37
C ILE A 238 -62.54 19.52 -91.27
N THR A 239 -62.12 18.33 -90.81
CA THR A 239 -62.31 17.09 -91.58
C THR A 239 -63.78 16.73 -91.76
N GLN A 240 -64.62 16.92 -90.75
CA GLN A 240 -66.07 16.71 -90.85
C GLN A 240 -66.69 17.69 -91.85
N GLU A 241 -66.33 18.98 -91.79
CA GLU A 241 -66.77 19.96 -92.78
C GLU A 241 -66.34 19.58 -94.21
N LEU A 242 -65.11 19.11 -94.37
CA LEU A 242 -64.58 18.67 -95.66
C LEU A 242 -65.33 17.44 -96.18
N ASP A 243 -65.60 16.44 -95.34
CA ASP A 243 -66.40 15.25 -95.70
C ASP A 243 -67.82 15.62 -96.13
N VAL A 244 -68.47 16.54 -95.40
CA VAL A 244 -69.80 17.07 -95.77
C VAL A 244 -69.75 17.77 -97.13
N LYS A 245 -68.73 18.61 -97.37
CA LYS A 245 -68.54 19.28 -98.67
C LYS A 245 -68.28 18.27 -99.79
N LEU A 246 -67.49 17.22 -99.56
CA LEU A 246 -67.21 16.18 -100.55
C LEU A 246 -68.45 15.31 -100.85
N LYS A 247 -69.31 15.03 -99.86
CA LYS A 247 -70.59 14.34 -100.08
C LYS A 247 -71.53 15.09 -101.02
N LYS A 248 -71.48 16.43 -101.04
CA LYS A 248 -72.22 17.25 -102.04
C LYS A 248 -71.75 17.05 -103.49
N TYR A 249 -70.54 16.52 -103.70
CA TYR A 249 -69.96 16.27 -105.02
C TYR A 249 -69.95 14.79 -105.43
N LYS A 250 -70.40 13.88 -104.54
CA LYS A 250 -70.72 12.50 -104.93
C LYS A 250 -72.13 12.46 -105.52
N LEU A 251 -72.19 12.46 -106.86
CA LEU A 251 -73.36 12.13 -107.69
C LEU A 251 -73.89 10.73 -107.37
#